data_AF-A0A7Y2APE9-F1
#
_entry.id   AF-A0A7Y2APE9-F1
#
_cell.length_a   1.000
_cell.length_b   1.000
_cell.length_c   1.000
_cell.angle_alpha   90.00
_cell.angle_beta   90.00
_cell.angle_gamma   90.00
#
_symmetry.space_group_name_H-M   'P 1'
#
loop_
_entity.id
_entity.type
_entity.pdbx_description
1 polymer ?
#
loop_
_entity_poly.entity_id
_entity_poly.type
_entity_poly.pdbx_seq_one_letter_code
_entity_poly.pdbx_strand_id
1 'polypeptide(L)'
;MNQADQHDELITRGVALHEARKYGEALLVLERAFAATPDCVAARYNLANTLHMLGRNAHAVALFKTIVDTDDDVFVAGCPLKEDPTCFKLDTWFMLFVTTLYDTEDWDLAYPFAQRHLAARTAESDSLWSDEQIQSQLDELRLEYDD
;
A
#
# COMPACT_ATOMS: atom_id res chain seq x y z
N MET A 1 3.16 22.16 17.69
CA MET A 1 3.12 20.89 16.94
C MET A 1 4.22 20.01 17.49
N ASN A 2 3.86 18.83 17.97
CA ASN A 2 4.82 17.78 18.26
C ASN A 2 5.21 17.07 16.93
N GLN A 3 6.19 16.17 16.98
CA GLN A 3 6.69 15.45 15.79
C GLN A 3 5.61 14.55 15.14
N ALA A 4 4.67 14.02 15.93
CA ALA A 4 3.56 13.21 15.43
C ALA A 4 2.51 14.06 14.69
N ASP A 5 2.11 15.22 15.24
CA ASP A 5 1.20 16.15 14.57
C ASP A 5 1.77 16.62 13.22
N GLN A 6 3.09 16.82 13.18
CA GLN A 6 3.79 17.22 11.96
C GLN A 6 3.82 16.09 10.92
N HIS A 7 3.92 14.83 11.35
CA HIS A 7 3.90 13.67 10.47
C HIS A 7 2.52 13.44 9.84
N ASP A 8 1.44 13.54 10.62
CA ASP A 8 0.06 13.36 10.13
C ASP A 8 -0.31 14.38 9.06
N GLU A 9 0.15 15.63 9.22
CA GLU A 9 -0.04 16.68 8.21
C GLU A 9 0.73 16.34 6.92
N LEU A 10 1.95 15.79 7.04
CA LEU A 10 2.73 15.35 5.89
C LEU A 10 2.05 14.17 5.17
N ILE A 11 1.50 13.18 5.89
CA ILE A 11 0.71 12.10 5.27
C ILE A 11 -0.46 12.70 4.51
N THR A 12 -1.29 13.51 5.19
CA THR A 12 -2.51 14.08 4.61
C THR A 12 -2.20 14.85 3.33
N ARG A 13 -1.16 15.69 3.36
CA ARG A 13 -0.69 16.43 2.19
C ARG A 13 -0.16 15.51 1.09
N GLY A 14 0.60 14.48 1.46
CA GLY A 14 1.14 13.48 0.54
C GLY A 14 0.05 12.74 -0.21
N VAL A 15 -0.98 12.27 0.51
CA VAL A 15 -2.18 11.63 -0.05
C VAL A 15 -2.91 12.57 -1.00
N ALA A 16 -3.17 13.81 -0.59
CA ALA A 16 -3.84 14.78 -1.46
C ALA A 16 -3.06 15.06 -2.77
N LEU A 17 -1.72 15.08 -2.71
CA LEU A 17 -0.87 15.21 -3.89
C LEU A 17 -0.91 13.95 -4.76
N HIS A 18 -0.93 12.77 -4.14
CA HIS A 18 -1.06 11.49 -4.84
C HIS A 18 -2.39 11.42 -5.60
N GLU A 19 -3.50 11.74 -4.94
CA GLU A 19 -4.85 11.78 -5.54
C GLU A 19 -4.92 12.80 -6.69
N ALA A 20 -4.23 13.94 -6.55
CA ALA A 20 -4.07 14.93 -7.61
C ALA A 20 -3.11 14.49 -8.74
N ARG A 21 -2.62 13.24 -8.71
CA ARG A 21 -1.66 12.64 -9.66
C ARG A 21 -0.32 13.38 -9.74
N LYS A 22 0.01 14.16 -8.71
CA LYS A 22 1.29 14.88 -8.58
C LYS A 22 2.31 13.98 -7.89
N TYR A 23 2.56 12.80 -8.44
CA TYR A 23 3.30 11.75 -7.77
C TYR A 23 4.73 12.13 -7.37
N GLY A 24 5.41 12.97 -8.17
CA GLY A 24 6.74 13.46 -7.82
C GLY A 24 6.74 14.37 -6.57
N GLU A 25 5.74 15.24 -6.44
CA GLU A 25 5.58 16.07 -5.23
C GLU A 25 5.12 15.24 -4.04
N ALA A 26 4.20 14.30 -4.27
CA ALA A 26 3.72 13.37 -3.25
C ALA A 26 4.89 12.55 -2.67
N LEU A 27 5.78 12.05 -3.52
CA LEU A 27 6.95 11.27 -3.12
C LEU A 27 7.81 12.04 -2.11
N LEU A 28 8.18 13.29 -2.43
CA LEU A 28 9.01 14.12 -1.55
C LEU A 28 8.34 14.39 -0.19
N VAL A 29 7.02 14.55 -0.18
CA VAL A 29 6.27 14.79 1.06
C VAL A 29 6.15 13.52 1.88
N LEU A 30 5.88 12.38 1.25
CA LEU A 30 5.72 11.08 1.90
C LEU A 30 7.05 10.51 2.41
N GLU A 31 8.17 10.76 1.71
CA GLU A 31 9.52 10.45 2.23
C GLU A 31 9.81 11.21 3.52
N ARG A 32 9.39 12.48 3.60
CA ARG A 32 9.52 13.28 4.82
C ARG A 32 8.60 12.78 5.93
N ALA A 33 7.38 12.35 5.60
CA ALA A 33 6.50 11.70 6.56
C ALA A 33 7.19 10.45 7.11
N PHE A 34 7.58 9.53 6.24
CA PHE A 34 8.24 8.28 6.62
C PHE A 34 9.51 8.52 7.46
N ALA A 35 10.36 9.49 7.12
CA ALA A 35 11.54 9.82 7.90
C ALA A 35 11.23 10.38 9.29
N ALA A 36 10.11 11.11 9.45
CA ALA A 36 9.69 11.65 10.73
C ALA A 36 9.17 10.55 11.67
N THR A 37 8.47 9.56 11.12
CA THR A 37 7.90 8.43 11.86
C THR A 37 8.02 7.14 11.04
N PRO A 38 9.17 6.44 11.10
CA PRO A 38 9.43 5.27 10.26
C PRO A 38 8.50 4.08 10.52
N ASP A 39 7.92 4.01 11.72
CA ASP A 39 7.03 2.93 12.14
C ASP A 39 5.56 3.18 11.72
N CYS A 40 5.25 4.34 11.12
CA CYS A 40 3.91 4.63 10.63
C CYS A 40 3.58 3.83 9.36
N VAL A 41 2.63 2.91 9.48
CA VAL A 41 2.15 2.09 8.35
C VAL A 41 1.53 2.95 7.26
N ALA A 42 0.71 3.93 7.62
CA ALA A 42 0.04 4.79 6.63
C ALA A 42 1.04 5.56 5.78
N ALA A 43 2.10 6.13 6.37
CA ALA A 43 3.15 6.80 5.61
C ALA A 43 3.89 5.81 4.69
N ARG A 44 4.20 4.62 5.20
CA ARG A 44 4.90 3.56 4.45
C ARG A 44 4.08 3.07 3.27
N TYR A 45 2.79 2.78 3.48
CA TYR A 45 1.84 2.35 2.46
C TYR A 45 1.69 3.42 1.36
N ASN A 46 1.44 4.67 1.75
CA ASN A 46 1.25 5.76 0.79
C ASN A 46 2.53 6.07 0.00
N LEU A 47 3.71 5.96 0.63
CA LEU A 47 5.00 6.06 -0.04
C LEU A 47 5.17 4.94 -1.07
N ALA A 48 4.89 3.69 -0.70
CA ALA A 48 4.98 2.54 -1.59
C ALA A 48 4.01 2.67 -2.78
N ASN A 49 2.76 3.05 -2.52
CA ASN A 49 1.77 3.31 -3.57
C ASN A 49 2.24 4.43 -4.53
N THR A 50 2.79 5.52 -3.99
CA THR A 50 3.32 6.61 -4.82
C THR A 50 4.52 6.17 -5.67
N LEU A 51 5.39 5.31 -5.13
CA LEU A 51 6.52 4.74 -5.88
C LEU A 51 6.02 3.85 -7.03
N HIS A 52 4.98 3.05 -6.81
CA HIS A 52 4.34 2.26 -7.86
C HIS A 52 3.78 3.14 -8.97
N MET A 53 3.05 4.22 -8.63
CA MET A 53 2.53 5.17 -9.63
C MET A 53 3.63 5.91 -10.41
N LEU A 54 4.85 5.95 -9.89
CA LEU A 54 6.05 6.46 -10.58
C LEU A 54 6.80 5.39 -11.39
N GLY A 55 6.29 4.16 -11.46
CA GLY A 55 6.94 3.02 -12.12
C GLY A 55 8.15 2.47 -11.36
N ARG A 56 8.34 2.84 -10.09
CA ARG A 56 9.45 2.39 -9.25
C ARG A 56 9.03 1.13 -8.47
N ASN A 57 8.60 0.10 -9.20
CA ASN A 57 7.92 -1.07 -8.65
C ASN A 57 8.78 -1.86 -7.66
N ALA A 58 10.05 -2.15 -7.99
CA ALA A 58 10.97 -2.82 -7.06
C ALA A 58 11.06 -2.16 -5.67
N HIS A 59 11.09 -0.82 -5.60
CA HIS A 59 11.09 -0.10 -4.33
C HIS A 59 9.73 -0.15 -3.62
N ALA A 60 8.64 -0.07 -4.38
CA ALA A 60 7.29 -0.20 -3.84
C ALA A 60 7.08 -1.60 -3.21
N VAL A 61 7.45 -2.66 -3.93
CA VAL A 61 7.39 -4.06 -3.47
C VAL A 61 8.18 -4.23 -2.17
N ALA A 62 9.39 -3.68 -2.09
CA ALA A 62 10.20 -3.75 -0.88
C ALA A 62 9.47 -3.14 0.33
N LEU A 63 8.88 -1.95 0.17
CA LEU A 63 8.13 -1.29 1.24
C LEU A 63 6.85 -2.04 1.60
N PHE A 64 6.08 -2.51 0.62
CA PHE A 64 4.86 -3.28 0.88
C PHE A 64 5.16 -4.58 1.62
N LYS A 65 6.24 -5.30 1.29
CA LYS A 65 6.67 -6.51 2.01
C LYS A 65 6.90 -6.22 3.49
N THR A 66 7.55 -5.11 3.82
CA THR A 66 7.74 -4.76 5.24
C THR A 66 6.43 -4.57 6.01
N ILE A 67 5.33 -4.14 5.36
CA ILE A 67 4.05 -3.95 6.03
C ILE A 67 3.43 -5.31 6.38
N VAL A 68 3.47 -6.28 5.45
CA VAL A 68 2.90 -7.61 5.71
C VAL A 68 3.76 -8.47 6.64
N ASP A 69 5.08 -8.21 6.68
CA ASP A 69 6.03 -8.94 7.53
C ASP A 69 6.13 -8.38 8.97
N THR A 70 5.64 -7.17 9.22
CA THR A 70 5.70 -6.55 10.56
C THR A 70 4.58 -7.08 11.47
N ASP A 71 4.86 -7.30 12.75
CA ASP A 71 3.87 -7.72 13.75
C ASP A 71 2.80 -6.64 14.02
N ASP A 72 1.56 -7.07 14.30
CA ASP A 72 0.42 -6.15 14.48
C ASP A 72 0.63 -5.15 15.63
N ASP A 73 1.29 -5.59 16.70
CA ASP A 73 1.57 -4.77 17.88
C ASP A 73 2.50 -3.58 17.58
N VAL A 74 3.35 -3.71 16.56
CA VAL A 74 4.27 -2.64 16.14
C VAL A 74 3.51 -1.52 15.41
N PHE A 75 2.39 -1.82 14.74
CA PHE A 75 1.61 -0.82 14.00
C PHE A 75 0.93 0.20 14.89
N VAL A 76 0.42 -0.25 16.03
CA VAL A 76 -0.31 0.59 16.98
C VAL A 76 0.64 1.51 17.75
N ALA A 77 1.90 1.11 17.93
CA ALA A 77 2.90 1.86 18.67
C ALA A 77 3.58 2.98 17.86
N GLY A 78 3.73 2.78 16.53
CA GLY A 78 4.53 3.65 15.66
C GLY A 78 3.87 4.98 15.28
N CYS A 79 2.55 5.00 15.15
CA CYS A 79 1.75 6.19 14.86
C CYS A 79 0.32 5.90 15.32
N PRO A 80 -0.38 6.81 16.03
CA PRO A 80 -1.79 6.64 16.29
C PRO A 80 -2.55 6.76 14.97
N LEU A 81 -2.69 5.64 14.26
CA LEU A 81 -3.53 5.57 13.08
C LEU A 81 -4.96 5.94 13.50
N LYS A 82 -5.59 6.82 12.72
CA LYS A 82 -7.03 7.04 12.83
C LYS A 82 -7.83 5.88 12.23
N GLU A 83 -7.16 5.08 11.40
CA GLU A 83 -7.69 3.97 10.61
C GLU A 83 -7.24 2.64 11.23
N ASP A 84 -8.02 1.58 11.03
CA ASP A 84 -7.69 0.25 11.52
C ASP A 84 -6.41 -0.28 10.84
N PRO A 85 -5.33 -0.59 11.59
CA PRO A 85 -4.10 -1.15 11.03
C PRO A 85 -4.32 -2.46 10.25
N THR A 86 -5.38 -3.19 10.56
CA THR A 86 -5.74 -4.47 9.92
C THR A 86 -6.13 -4.26 8.45
N CYS A 87 -6.81 -3.14 8.14
CA CYS A 87 -7.19 -2.75 6.78
C CYS A 87 -5.94 -2.56 5.90
N PHE A 88 -4.92 -1.84 6.39
CA PHE A 88 -3.67 -1.63 5.66
C PHE A 88 -2.96 -2.93 5.31
N LYS A 89 -2.92 -3.90 6.24
CA LYS A 89 -2.32 -5.20 5.98
C LYS A 89 -3.09 -5.99 4.92
N LEU A 90 -4.41 -6.04 5.05
CA LEU A 90 -5.28 -6.69 4.08
C LEU A 90 -5.04 -6.13 2.68
N ASP A 91 -5.09 -4.80 2.55
CA ASP A 91 -4.96 -4.10 1.27
C ASP A 91 -3.56 -4.15 0.68
N THR A 92 -2.54 -4.23 1.53
CA THR A 92 -1.16 -4.38 1.07
C THR A 92 -0.95 -5.68 0.29
N TRP A 93 -1.67 -6.77 0.61
CA TRP A 93 -1.59 -7.99 -0.18
C TRP A 93 -2.02 -7.79 -1.63
N PHE A 94 -3.07 -7.02 -1.86
CA PHE A 94 -3.51 -6.73 -3.22
C PHE A 94 -2.53 -5.81 -3.94
N MET A 95 -1.99 -4.80 -3.25
CA MET A 95 -0.91 -3.98 -3.81
C MET A 95 0.34 -4.79 -4.14
N LEU A 96 0.73 -5.76 -3.30
CA LEU A 96 1.86 -6.66 -3.59
C LEU A 96 1.63 -7.47 -4.85
N PHE A 97 0.41 -7.96 -5.09
CA PHE A 97 0.06 -8.62 -6.34
C PHE A 97 0.31 -7.68 -7.53
N VAL A 98 -0.40 -6.55 -7.56
CA VAL A 98 -0.34 -5.60 -8.69
C VAL A 98 1.10 -5.14 -8.93
N THR A 99 1.77 -4.66 -7.88
CA THR A 99 3.13 -4.12 -7.99
C THR A 99 4.18 -5.16 -8.36
N THR A 100 4.08 -6.40 -7.88
CA THR A 100 4.99 -7.49 -8.27
C THR A 100 4.77 -7.88 -9.73
N LEU A 101 3.51 -7.96 -10.17
CA LEU A 101 3.20 -8.25 -11.57
C LEU A 101 3.80 -7.17 -12.49
N TYR A 102 3.63 -5.88 -12.17
CA TYR A 102 4.23 -4.79 -12.94
C TYR A 102 5.76 -4.68 -12.83
N ASP A 103 6.39 -5.28 -11.81
CA ASP A 103 7.86 -5.29 -11.67
C ASP A 103 8.50 -6.44 -12.45
N THR A 104 7.83 -7.58 -12.51
CA THR A 104 8.42 -8.86 -12.93
C THR A 104 7.78 -9.45 -14.18
N GLU A 105 6.56 -9.02 -14.53
CA GLU A 105 5.71 -9.63 -15.55
C GLU A 105 5.47 -11.13 -15.29
N ASP A 106 5.65 -11.58 -14.05
CA ASP A 106 5.51 -12.98 -13.63
C ASP A 106 4.23 -13.16 -12.81
N TRP A 107 3.21 -13.70 -13.47
CA TRP A 107 1.92 -13.97 -12.85
C TRP A 107 2.02 -15.00 -11.73
N ASP A 108 2.78 -16.07 -11.91
CA ASP A 108 2.90 -17.14 -10.92
C ASP A 108 3.58 -16.65 -9.64
N LEU A 109 4.51 -15.70 -9.77
CA LEU A 109 5.12 -15.02 -8.63
C LEU A 109 4.15 -14.06 -7.93
N ALA A 110 3.34 -13.32 -8.69
CA ALA A 110 2.48 -12.27 -8.16
C ALA A 110 1.15 -12.78 -7.56
N TYR A 111 0.50 -13.72 -8.25
CA TYR A 111 -0.85 -14.19 -7.93
C TYR A 111 -1.05 -14.72 -6.51
N PRO A 112 -0.06 -15.38 -5.85
CA PRO A 112 -0.19 -15.78 -4.45
C PRO A 112 -0.55 -14.63 -3.50
N PHE A 113 -0.14 -13.39 -3.80
CA PHE A 113 -0.51 -12.22 -3.00
C PHE A 113 -1.99 -11.87 -3.15
N ALA A 114 -2.55 -11.95 -4.36
CA ALA A 114 -3.99 -11.75 -4.58
C ALA A 114 -4.82 -12.83 -3.88
N GLN A 115 -4.37 -14.09 -3.94
CA GLN A 115 -5.02 -15.18 -3.20
C GLN A 115 -5.01 -14.91 -1.69
N ARG A 116 -3.89 -14.42 -1.15
CA ARG A 116 -3.77 -14.08 0.27
C ARG A 116 -4.71 -12.95 0.67
N HIS A 117 -4.85 -11.91 -0.17
CA HIS A 117 -5.82 -10.84 0.03
C HIS A 117 -7.24 -11.42 0.10
N LEU A 118 -7.68 -12.13 -0.94
CA LEU A 118 -9.03 -12.69 -1.04
C LEU A 118 -9.35 -13.65 0.12
N ALA A 119 -8.41 -14.50 0.52
CA ALA A 119 -8.60 -15.43 1.63
C ALA A 119 -8.67 -14.74 3.01
N ALA A 120 -8.13 -13.53 3.14
CA ALA A 120 -8.15 -12.77 4.38
C ALA A 120 -9.42 -11.93 4.57
N ARG A 121 -10.19 -11.70 3.49
CA ARG A 121 -11.42 -10.89 3.54
C ARG A 121 -12.50 -11.62 4.33
N THR A 122 -12.97 -10.99 5.39
CA THR A 122 -14.19 -11.37 6.12
C THR A 122 -15.28 -10.36 5.85
N ALA A 123 -16.54 -10.70 6.17
CA ALA A 123 -17.67 -9.78 6.05
C ALA A 123 -17.53 -8.49 6.89
N GLU A 124 -16.61 -8.48 7.86
CA GLU A 124 -16.33 -7.36 8.77
C GLU A 124 -15.01 -6.65 8.44
N SER A 125 -14.27 -7.09 7.42
CA SER A 125 -13.00 -6.48 7.05
C SER A 125 -13.22 -5.15 6.33
N ASP A 126 -12.72 -4.06 6.89
CA ASP A 126 -12.58 -2.79 6.17
C ASP A 126 -11.44 -2.93 5.15
N SER A 127 -11.75 -2.71 3.88
CA SER A 127 -10.81 -2.74 2.76
C SER A 127 -11.07 -1.54 1.85
N LEU A 128 -10.02 -0.98 1.28
CA LEU A 128 -10.08 0.14 0.34
C LEU A 128 -10.79 -0.23 -0.98
N TRP A 129 -10.78 -1.51 -1.36
CA TRP A 129 -11.44 -2.00 -2.58
C TRP A 129 -12.61 -2.95 -2.30
N SER A 130 -13.64 -2.87 -3.13
CA SER A 130 -14.74 -3.84 -3.12
C SER A 130 -14.33 -5.16 -3.79
N ASP A 131 -15.02 -6.25 -3.43
CA ASP A 131 -14.81 -7.57 -4.05
C ASP A 131 -14.95 -7.51 -5.57
N GLU A 132 -15.91 -6.73 -6.06
CA GLU A 132 -16.16 -6.53 -7.50
C GLU A 132 -14.98 -5.83 -8.19
N GLN A 133 -14.40 -4.78 -7.58
CA GLN A 133 -13.24 -4.08 -8.12
C GLN A 133 -12.03 -5.01 -8.23
N ILE A 134 -11.79 -5.80 -7.19
CA ILE A 134 -10.68 -6.77 -7.14
C ILE A 134 -10.86 -7.84 -8.22
N GLN A 135 -12.07 -8.43 -8.32
CA GLN A 135 -12.33 -9.47 -9.31
C GLN A 135 -12.21 -8.95 -10.73
N SER A 136 -12.77 -7.76 -11.02
CA SER A 136 -12.66 -7.13 -12.34
C SER A 136 -11.19 -6.92 -12.72
N GLN A 137 -10.38 -6.41 -11.80
CA GLN A 137 -8.96 -6.18 -12.06
C GLN A 137 -8.17 -7.48 -12.26
N LEU A 138 -8.49 -8.54 -11.52
CA LEU A 138 -7.89 -9.86 -11.71
C LEU A 138 -8.22 -10.44 -13.09
N ASP A 139 -9.47 -10.32 -13.52
CA ASP A 139 -9.90 -10.82 -14.83
C ASP A 139 -9.23 -10.04 -15.98
N GLU A 140 -9.14 -8.70 -15.85
CA GLU A 140 -8.45 -7.85 -16.82
C GLU A 140 -6.95 -8.19 -16.94
N LEU A 141 -6.23 -8.24 -15.81
CA LEU A 141 -4.80 -8.55 -15.82
C LEU A 141 -4.54 -10.00 -16.25
N ARG A 142 -5.43 -10.93 -15.92
CA ARG A 142 -5.28 -12.31 -16.39
C ARG A 142 -5.32 -12.37 -17.92
N LEU A 143 -6.23 -11.65 -18.56
CA LEU A 143 -6.30 -11.61 -20.03
C LEU A 143 -5.07 -10.97 -20.67
N GLU A 144 -4.40 -10.04 -19.98
CA GLU A 144 -3.18 -9.38 -20.46
C GLU A 144 -1.93 -10.27 -20.35
N TYR A 145 -1.86 -11.15 -19.34
CA TYR A 145 -0.66 -11.94 -19.01
C TYR A 145 -0.80 -13.47 -19.24
N ASP A 146 -1.97 -13.99 -19.65
CA ASP A 146 -2.17 -15.42 -20.03
C ASP A 146 -1.80 -15.74 -21.51
N ASP A 147 -1.22 -14.80 -22.28
CA ASP A 147 -0.81 -14.97 -23.70
C ASP A 147 0.67 -15.39 -23.91
#